data_AF-A0A377DTM2-F1
#
_entry.id   AF-A0A377DTM2-F1
#
_cell.length_a   1.000
_cell.length_b   1.000
_cell.length_c   1.000
_cell.angle_alpha   90.00
_cell.angle_beta   90.00
_cell.angle_gamma   90.00
#
_symmetry.space_group_name_H-M   'P 1'
#
loop_
_entity.id
_entity.type
_entity.pdbx_description
1 polymer ?
#
loop_
_entity_poly.entity_id
_entity_poly.type
_entity_poly.pdbx_seq_one_letter_code
_entity_poly.pdbx_strand_id
1 'polypeptide(L)'
;MSRIPVFPDSNLLLAPAIDTVNRLPILLYQNQFADTRILVTISDQHIRGALNVPLKGVRYVLRVADDIIGPTGDVMTLNGHYPYTEKVHSTKYHFTIIFNPPPLFSFYRLIDKGFGILIFILLIACAAAFLLDRYFNKSATPEEILRRAINNGEIVPFYQPVVNGREGTLRGVEVLARWKQPHGGYISPAAFIPLAEKSGLIVPLTQSLMNQVARQMNAIASKLPEGFHIGINFSASPYYFADVCRRVFKFP
;
A
#
# COMPACT_ATOMS: atom_id res chain seq x y z
N MET A 1 -12.03 -23.98 70.44
CA MET A 1 -12.98 -24.74 69.60
C MET A 1 -13.02 -24.05 68.24
N SER A 2 -12.35 -24.60 67.22
CA SER A 2 -12.52 -24.08 65.86
C SER A 2 -13.90 -24.51 65.38
N ARG A 3 -14.71 -23.56 64.91
CA ARG A 3 -15.99 -23.87 64.28
C ARG A 3 -15.65 -24.27 62.85
N ILE A 4 -15.91 -25.52 62.49
CA ILE A 4 -16.01 -25.88 61.07
C ILE A 4 -17.14 -25.01 60.52
N PRO A 5 -16.92 -24.18 59.49
CA PRO A 5 -17.98 -23.38 58.90
C PRO A 5 -19.12 -24.32 58.48
N VAL A 6 -20.37 -23.89 58.70
CA VAL A 6 -21.55 -24.64 58.25
C VAL A 6 -21.36 -24.91 56.76
N PHE A 7 -21.27 -26.19 56.39
CA PHE A 7 -21.05 -26.55 54.99
C PHE A 7 -22.21 -26.01 54.16
N PRO A 8 -21.94 -25.15 53.16
CA PRO A 8 -22.98 -24.77 52.21
C PRO A 8 -23.43 -26.01 51.43
N ASP A 9 -24.60 -25.95 50.80
CA ASP A 9 -25.08 -26.96 49.85
C ASP A 9 -24.16 -27.11 48.61
N SER A 10 -23.08 -26.33 48.53
CA SER A 10 -22.06 -26.45 47.49
C SER A 10 -21.08 -27.58 47.78
N ASN A 11 -20.74 -28.33 46.74
CA ASN A 11 -19.73 -29.39 46.80
C ASN A 11 -18.29 -28.84 46.94
N LEU A 12 -18.11 -27.52 46.95
CA LEU A 12 -16.81 -26.87 47.01
C LEU A 12 -16.89 -25.64 47.93
N LEU A 13 -15.89 -25.49 48.81
CA LEU A 13 -15.74 -24.37 49.74
C LEU A 13 -14.27 -23.98 49.86
N LEU A 14 -13.99 -22.68 49.79
CA LEU A 14 -12.66 -22.13 50.06
C LEU A 14 -12.66 -21.57 51.49
N ALA A 15 -11.97 -22.24 52.41
CA ALA A 15 -11.92 -21.82 53.80
C ALA A 15 -10.68 -20.95 54.08
N PRO A 16 -10.83 -19.77 54.71
CA PRO A 16 -9.72 -18.90 55.05
C PRO A 16 -8.86 -19.47 56.18
N ALA A 17 -7.60 -19.02 56.25
CA ALA A 17 -6.64 -19.43 57.28
C ALA A 17 -7.14 -19.22 58.72
N ILE A 18 -8.03 -18.26 58.95
CA ILE A 18 -8.57 -18.00 60.30
C ILE A 18 -9.45 -19.14 60.81
N ASP A 19 -10.08 -19.88 59.90
CA ASP A 19 -11.01 -20.97 60.20
C ASP A 19 -10.33 -22.35 60.27
N THR A 20 -9.02 -22.42 59.97
CA THR A 20 -8.27 -23.67 59.94
C THR A 20 -7.31 -23.81 61.13
N VAL A 21 -7.04 -25.07 61.51
CA VAL A 21 -6.21 -25.41 62.68
C VAL A 21 -4.75 -25.00 62.46
N ASN A 22 -4.23 -25.17 61.24
CA ASN A 22 -2.86 -24.88 60.88
C ASN A 22 -2.63 -23.44 60.40
N ARG A 23 -3.65 -22.56 60.47
CA ARG A 23 -3.60 -21.19 59.95
C ARG A 23 -3.22 -21.10 58.48
N LEU A 24 -3.56 -22.13 57.70
CA LEU A 24 -3.39 -22.14 56.25
C LEU A 24 -4.76 -22.31 55.57
N PRO A 25 -5.02 -21.61 54.46
CA PRO A 25 -6.27 -21.78 53.76
C PRO A 25 -6.35 -23.15 53.10
N ILE A 26 -7.56 -23.66 52.96
CA ILE A 26 -7.82 -24.96 52.36
C ILE A 26 -9.00 -24.87 51.39
N LEU A 27 -8.91 -25.63 50.30
CA LEU A 27 -10.03 -25.89 49.42
C LEU A 27 -10.64 -27.23 49.81
N LEU A 28 -11.89 -27.19 50.24
CA LEU A 28 -12.67 -28.34 50.65
C LEU A 28 -13.57 -28.76 49.50
N TYR A 29 -13.46 -30.03 49.11
CA TYR A 29 -14.39 -30.68 48.19
C TYR A 29 -15.13 -31.77 48.92
N GLN A 30 -16.46 -31.79 48.81
CA GLN A 30 -17.30 -32.83 49.39
C GLN A 30 -18.13 -33.52 48.33
N ASN A 31 -18.39 -34.80 48.54
CA ASN A 31 -19.37 -35.55 47.76
C ASN A 31 -20.08 -36.58 48.66
N GLN A 32 -21.35 -36.86 48.38
CA GLN A 32 -22.10 -37.93 49.04
C GLN A 32 -22.12 -39.17 48.16
N PHE A 33 -21.81 -40.31 48.76
CA PHE A 33 -21.87 -41.62 48.12
C PHE A 33 -22.63 -42.58 49.03
N ALA A 34 -23.85 -42.95 48.60
CA ALA A 34 -24.83 -43.62 49.46
C ALA A 34 -25.00 -42.86 50.79
N ASP A 35 -24.78 -43.53 51.93
CA ASP A 35 -24.89 -42.94 53.27
C ASP A 35 -23.58 -42.33 53.80
N THR A 36 -22.52 -42.26 52.97
CA THR A 36 -21.21 -41.74 53.38
C THR A 36 -20.89 -40.40 52.72
N ARG A 37 -20.43 -39.44 53.50
CA ARG A 37 -19.88 -38.17 52.99
C ARG A 37 -18.36 -38.29 52.91
N ILE A 38 -17.81 -38.13 51.71
CA ILE A 38 -16.37 -38.06 51.47
C ILE A 38 -15.99 -36.60 51.45
N LEU A 39 -15.02 -36.22 52.29
CA LEU A 39 -14.44 -34.89 52.34
C LEU A 39 -12.98 -34.98 51.91
N VAL A 40 -12.62 -34.19 50.91
CA VAL A 40 -11.25 -34.03 50.42
C VAL A 40 -10.80 -32.61 50.72
N THR A 41 -9.62 -32.48 51.32
CA THR A 41 -9.00 -31.18 51.59
C THR A 41 -7.79 -31.00 50.69
N ILE A 42 -7.68 -29.84 50.06
CA ILE A 42 -6.54 -29.46 49.23
C ILE A 42 -5.86 -28.28 49.92
N SER A 43 -4.56 -28.43 50.18
CA SER A 43 -3.74 -27.41 50.85
C SER A 43 -3.43 -26.23 49.93
N ASP A 44 -3.21 -25.05 50.52
CA ASP A 44 -2.87 -23.81 49.81
C ASP A 44 -1.66 -23.98 48.86
N GLN A 45 -0.65 -24.79 49.23
CA GLN A 45 0.53 -25.01 48.40
C GLN A 45 0.19 -25.60 47.02
N HIS A 46 -0.80 -26.49 46.94
CA HIS A 46 -1.22 -27.10 45.68
C HIS A 46 -2.03 -26.11 44.85
N ILE A 47 -2.86 -25.30 45.51
CA ILE A 47 -3.63 -24.24 44.85
C ILE A 47 -2.68 -23.20 44.27
N ARG A 48 -1.73 -22.70 45.07
CA ARG A 48 -0.72 -21.72 44.64
C ARG A 48 0.18 -22.28 43.54
N GLY A 49 0.57 -23.56 43.64
CA GLY A 49 1.31 -24.26 42.60
C GLY A 49 0.54 -24.29 41.27
N ALA A 50 -0.76 -24.56 41.30
CA ALA A 50 -1.61 -24.56 40.11
C ALA A 50 -1.84 -23.15 39.53
N LEU A 51 -1.87 -22.11 40.37
CA LEU A 51 -2.00 -20.71 39.94
C LEU A 51 -0.68 -20.11 39.42
N ASN A 52 0.47 -20.72 39.73
CA ASN A 52 1.78 -20.26 39.31
C ASN A 52 2.14 -20.78 37.90
N VAL A 53 1.40 -20.30 36.89
CA VAL A 53 1.62 -20.63 35.47
C VAL A 53 2.76 -19.76 34.91
N PRO A 54 3.63 -20.28 34.02
CA PRO A 54 4.80 -19.55 33.50
C PRO A 54 4.50 -18.35 32.58
N LEU A 55 3.24 -17.94 32.44
CA LEU A 55 2.87 -16.80 31.61
C LEU A 55 3.23 -15.48 32.29
N LYS A 56 4.37 -14.90 31.88
CA LYS A 56 4.88 -13.63 32.41
C LYS A 56 3.85 -12.51 32.30
N GLY A 57 3.56 -11.86 33.43
CA GLY A 57 2.66 -10.71 33.51
C GLY A 57 1.18 -11.05 33.65
N VAL A 58 0.83 -12.34 33.73
CA VAL A 58 -0.55 -12.79 34.01
C VAL A 58 -0.64 -13.22 35.47
N ARG A 59 -1.63 -12.68 36.19
CA ARG A 59 -1.96 -13.12 37.55
C ARG A 59 -3.25 -13.91 37.51
N TYR A 60 -3.21 -15.12 38.06
CA TYR A 60 -4.36 -16.02 38.16
C TYR A 60 -4.89 -16.01 39.58
N VAL A 61 -6.22 -15.96 39.71
CA VAL A 61 -6.94 -16.01 40.98
C VAL A 61 -8.04 -17.05 40.86
N LEU A 62 -8.12 -17.93 41.86
CA LEU A 62 -9.21 -18.90 41.98
C LEU A 62 -10.34 -18.25 42.78
N ARG A 63 -11.57 -18.31 42.25
CA ARG A 63 -12.80 -17.90 42.93
C ARG A 63 -13.69 -19.11 43.19
N VAL A 64 -14.16 -19.25 44.42
CA VAL A 64 -15.15 -20.24 44.85
C VAL A 64 -16.26 -19.50 45.59
N ALA A 65 -17.49 -19.52 45.06
CA ALA A 65 -18.57 -18.66 45.53
C ALA A 65 -18.12 -17.18 45.61
N ASP A 66 -18.11 -16.60 46.81
CA ASP A 66 -17.70 -15.21 47.03
C ASP A 66 -16.25 -15.07 47.49
N ASP A 67 -15.56 -16.17 47.76
CA ASP A 67 -14.17 -16.15 48.23
C ASP A 67 -13.19 -16.35 47.09
N ILE A 68 -12.05 -15.65 47.19
CA ILE A 68 -10.96 -15.71 46.22
C ILE A 68 -9.64 -16.06 46.90
N ILE A 69 -8.78 -16.79 46.19
CA ILE A 69 -7.39 -17.04 46.59
C ILE A 69 -6.46 -16.76 45.42
N GLY A 70 -5.46 -15.93 45.67
CA GLY A 70 -4.41 -15.59 44.71
C GLY A 70 -3.09 -16.31 44.98
N PRO A 71 -2.02 -15.95 44.24
CA PRO A 71 -0.70 -16.54 44.42
C PRO A 71 -0.06 -16.25 45.79
N THR A 72 -0.51 -15.21 46.50
CA THR A 72 -0.04 -14.89 47.86
C THR A 72 -0.56 -15.87 48.91
N GLY A 73 -1.65 -16.58 48.60
CA GLY A 73 -2.26 -17.56 49.51
C GLY A 73 -3.34 -16.99 50.41
N ASP A 74 -3.56 -15.67 50.43
CA ASP A 74 -4.61 -15.08 51.25
C ASP A 74 -5.99 -15.33 50.65
N VAL A 75 -6.95 -15.74 51.48
CA VAL A 75 -8.35 -15.86 51.11
C VAL A 75 -9.07 -14.57 51.46
N MET A 76 -9.76 -13.98 50.48
CA MET A 76 -10.51 -12.74 50.65
C MET A 76 -11.91 -12.91 50.10
N THR A 77 -12.91 -12.35 50.78
CA THR A 77 -14.27 -12.28 50.24
C THR A 77 -14.38 -11.11 49.25
N LEU A 78 -14.90 -11.40 48.06
CA LEU A 78 -14.99 -10.46 46.96
C LEU A 78 -16.12 -9.45 47.20
N ASN A 79 -15.81 -8.37 47.90
CA ASN A 79 -16.71 -7.24 48.11
C ASN A 79 -16.62 -6.26 46.93
N GLY A 80 -17.10 -6.66 45.75
CA GLY A 80 -17.23 -5.78 44.57
C GLY A 80 -16.49 -6.25 43.31
N HIS A 81 -16.14 -5.31 42.43
CA HIS A 81 -15.48 -5.61 41.16
C HIS A 81 -13.99 -5.87 41.36
N TYR A 82 -13.55 -7.08 41.01
CA TYR A 82 -12.12 -7.39 40.93
C TYR A 82 -11.51 -6.72 39.68
N PRO A 83 -10.30 -6.13 39.75
CA PRO A 83 -9.70 -5.37 38.64
C PRO A 83 -9.27 -6.21 37.44
N TYR A 84 -9.48 -7.53 37.47
CA TYR A 84 -9.16 -8.44 36.37
C TYR A 84 -10.44 -8.84 35.63
N THR A 85 -10.36 -8.77 34.32
CA THR A 85 -11.52 -8.74 33.43
C THR A 85 -11.93 -10.10 32.89
N GLU A 86 -10.99 -11.03 32.69
CA GLU A 86 -11.28 -12.33 32.07
C GLU A 86 -11.56 -13.40 33.11
N LYS A 87 -12.58 -14.22 32.83
CA LYS A 87 -13.07 -15.27 33.73
C LYS A 87 -13.32 -16.55 32.95
N VAL A 88 -12.85 -17.67 33.49
CA VAL A 88 -13.13 -19.01 32.96
C VAL A 88 -13.79 -19.82 34.05
N HIS A 89 -15.02 -20.28 33.79
CA HIS A 89 -15.80 -21.10 34.71
C HIS A 89 -15.49 -22.58 34.48
N SER A 90 -15.33 -23.34 35.56
CA SER A 90 -15.18 -24.79 35.46
C SER A 90 -16.53 -25.45 35.13
N THR A 91 -16.53 -26.36 34.17
CA THR A 91 -17.73 -27.11 33.76
C THR A 91 -18.07 -28.26 34.70
N LYS A 92 -17.10 -28.69 35.52
CA LYS A 92 -17.21 -29.86 36.41
C LYS A 92 -17.35 -29.49 37.89
N TYR A 93 -16.78 -28.35 38.30
CA TYR A 93 -16.76 -27.93 39.70
C TYR A 93 -17.16 -26.46 39.80
N HIS A 94 -17.77 -26.06 40.92
CA HIS A 94 -18.26 -24.70 41.14
C HIS A 94 -17.13 -23.71 41.50
N PHE A 95 -16.15 -23.54 40.61
CA PHE A 95 -15.10 -22.52 40.73
C PHE A 95 -14.89 -21.77 39.42
N THR A 96 -14.29 -20.58 39.53
CA THR A 96 -13.93 -19.71 38.40
C THR A 96 -12.47 -19.29 38.51
N ILE A 97 -11.74 -19.31 37.41
CA ILE A 97 -10.40 -18.71 37.31
C ILE A 97 -10.55 -17.30 36.76
N ILE A 98 -10.07 -16.31 37.50
CA ILE A 98 -10.02 -14.91 37.09
C ILE A 98 -8.58 -14.57 36.73
N PHE A 99 -8.35 -13.95 35.57
CA PHE A 99 -7.01 -13.57 35.14
C PHE A 99 -7.01 -12.26 34.34
N ASN A 100 -5.82 -11.67 34.21
CA ASN A 100 -5.59 -10.50 33.36
C ASN A 100 -4.88 -10.93 32.08
N PRO A 101 -5.53 -10.93 30.91
CA PRO A 101 -4.84 -11.24 29.67
C PRO A 101 -3.74 -10.19 29.43
N PRO A 102 -2.59 -10.58 28.87
CA PRO A 102 -1.65 -9.59 28.38
C PRO A 102 -2.34 -8.76 27.29
N PRO A 103 -2.01 -7.47 27.15
CA PRO A 103 -2.61 -6.67 26.08
C PRO A 103 -2.29 -7.31 24.72
N LEU A 104 -3.29 -7.33 23.83
CA LEU A 104 -3.16 -7.84 22.46
C LEU A 104 -1.97 -7.18 21.75
N PHE A 105 -1.76 -5.90 22.01
CA PHE A 105 -0.65 -5.13 21.46
C PHE A 105 0.07 -4.34 22.56
N SER A 106 1.41 -4.27 22.46
CA SER A 106 2.24 -3.42 23.29
C SER A 106 3.34 -2.83 22.44
N PHE A 107 3.37 -1.49 22.33
CA PHE A 107 4.42 -0.77 21.60
C PHE A 107 5.82 -1.15 22.10
N TYR A 108 5.99 -1.25 23.42
CA TYR A 108 7.27 -1.65 24.02
C TYR A 108 7.67 -3.07 23.60
N ARG A 109 6.73 -4.02 23.62
CA ARG A 109 6.98 -5.42 23.20
C ARG A 109 7.30 -5.50 21.70
N LEU A 110 6.63 -4.72 20.87
CA LEU A 110 6.90 -4.65 19.43
C LEU A 110 8.32 -4.14 19.16
N ILE A 111 8.78 -3.13 19.89
CA ILE A 111 10.13 -2.58 19.71
C ILE A 111 11.18 -3.56 20.26
N ASP A 112 11.02 -4.05 21.49
CA ASP A 112 12.01 -4.90 22.17
C ASP A 112 12.12 -6.32 21.57
N LYS A 113 11.01 -6.87 21.04
CA LYS A 113 10.96 -8.24 20.50
C LYS A 113 10.75 -8.31 18.98
N GLY A 114 10.34 -7.21 18.35
CA GLY A 114 9.92 -7.17 16.95
C GLY A 114 10.75 -6.27 16.06
N PHE A 115 11.88 -5.73 16.54
CA PHE A 115 12.76 -4.86 15.75
C PHE A 115 13.18 -5.49 14.41
N GLY A 116 13.48 -6.79 14.40
CA GLY A 116 13.80 -7.52 13.16
C GLY A 116 12.65 -7.55 12.14
N ILE A 117 11.41 -7.71 12.62
CA ILE A 117 10.21 -7.69 11.77
C ILE A 117 10.01 -6.29 11.18
N LEU A 118 10.24 -5.24 11.97
CA LEU A 118 10.12 -3.85 11.50
C LEU A 118 11.13 -3.54 10.38
N ILE A 119 12.39 -3.96 10.53
CA ILE A 119 13.40 -3.81 9.48
C ILE A 119 12.99 -4.59 8.23
N PHE A 120 12.51 -5.82 8.39
CA PHE A 120 12.10 -6.64 7.26
C PHE A 120 10.94 -6.02 6.46
N ILE A 121 9.92 -5.49 7.16
CA ILE A 121 8.81 -4.75 6.53
C ILE A 121 9.33 -3.52 5.81
N LEU A 122 10.24 -2.76 6.42
CA LEU A 122 10.85 -1.58 5.80
C LEU A 122 11.61 -1.94 4.51
N LEU A 123 12.41 -3.00 4.53
CA LEU A 123 13.15 -3.46 3.35
C LEU A 123 12.22 -3.90 2.22
N ILE A 124 11.15 -4.65 2.53
CA ILE A 124 10.14 -5.03 1.54
C ILE A 124 9.45 -3.79 0.98
N ALA A 125 9.06 -2.85 1.83
CA ALA A 125 8.41 -1.61 1.39
C ALA A 125 9.32 -0.78 0.46
N CYS A 126 10.61 -0.65 0.79
CA CYS A 126 11.60 0.02 -0.05
C CYS A 126 11.81 -0.70 -1.39
N ALA A 127 11.93 -2.03 -1.38
CA ALA A 127 12.07 -2.82 -2.60
C ALA A 127 10.84 -2.71 -3.50
N ALA A 128 9.64 -2.79 -2.92
CA ALA A 128 8.38 -2.61 -3.63
C ALA A 128 8.28 -1.20 -4.25
N ALA A 129 8.60 -0.16 -3.47
CA ALA A 129 8.62 1.22 -3.97
C ALA A 129 9.59 1.39 -5.14
N PHE A 130 10.80 0.83 -5.03
CA PHE A 130 11.80 0.87 -6.10
C PHE A 130 11.34 0.14 -7.38
N LEU A 131 10.72 -1.03 -7.25
CA LEU A 131 10.19 -1.78 -8.39
C LEU A 131 9.02 -1.08 -9.06
N LEU A 132 8.12 -0.50 -8.27
CA LEU A 132 6.97 0.26 -8.77
C LEU A 132 7.44 1.50 -9.54
N ASP A 133 8.39 2.25 -9.01
CA ASP A 133 8.99 3.39 -9.73
C ASP A 133 9.58 2.92 -11.07
N ARG A 134 10.39 1.86 -11.08
CA ARG A 134 10.94 1.27 -12.32
C ARG A 134 9.89 0.80 -13.32
N TYR A 135 8.75 0.29 -12.85
CA TYR A 135 7.66 -0.18 -13.71
C TYR A 135 6.94 0.98 -14.38
N PHE A 136 6.60 2.03 -13.62
CA PHE A 136 5.88 3.19 -14.13
C PHE A 136 6.79 4.17 -14.91
N ASN A 137 8.06 4.32 -14.51
CA ASN A 137 9.06 5.14 -15.19
C ASN A 137 9.80 4.38 -16.31
N LYS A 138 9.17 3.41 -16.98
CA LYS A 138 9.71 2.95 -18.27
C LYS A 138 9.70 4.13 -19.23
N SER A 139 10.87 4.71 -19.46
CA SER A 139 11.10 5.77 -20.44
C SER A 139 10.41 5.41 -21.76
N ALA A 140 9.51 6.27 -22.22
CA ALA A 140 8.88 6.13 -23.53
C ALA A 140 10.00 5.91 -24.58
N THR A 141 9.84 4.92 -25.46
CA THR A 141 10.85 4.67 -26.49
C THR A 141 11.00 5.94 -27.36
N PRO A 142 12.17 6.18 -27.99
CA PRO A 142 12.33 7.32 -28.89
C PRO A 142 11.23 7.40 -29.97
N GLU A 143 10.74 6.25 -30.43
CA GLU A 143 9.60 6.14 -31.34
C GLU A 143 8.30 6.65 -30.71
N GLU A 144 7.98 6.22 -29.49
CA GLU A 144 6.79 6.66 -28.75
C GLU A 144 6.81 8.18 -28.52
N ILE A 145 7.98 8.73 -28.18
CA ILE A 145 8.19 10.17 -27.99
C ILE A 145 7.93 10.91 -29.32
N LEU A 146 8.52 10.45 -30.42
CA LEU A 146 8.33 11.06 -31.74
C LEU A 146 6.87 10.96 -32.21
N ARG A 147 6.22 9.81 -32.01
CA ARG A 147 4.81 9.59 -32.32
C ARG A 147 3.92 10.57 -31.56
N ARG A 148 4.18 10.77 -30.27
CA ARG A 148 3.48 11.75 -29.44
C ARG A 148 3.69 13.18 -29.95
N ALA A 149 4.91 13.55 -30.27
CA ALA A 149 5.23 14.87 -30.81
C ALA A 149 4.51 15.16 -32.14
N ILE A 150 4.42 14.19 -33.05
CA ILE A 150 3.66 14.31 -34.30
C ILE A 150 2.18 14.54 -34.00
N ASN A 151 1.60 13.76 -33.09
CA ASN A 151 0.18 13.86 -32.72
C ASN A 151 -0.17 15.18 -32.02
N ASN A 152 0.77 15.71 -31.21
CA ASN A 152 0.63 16.98 -30.51
C ASN A 152 0.89 18.21 -31.42
N GLY A 153 1.29 18.01 -32.68
CA GLY A 153 1.66 19.12 -33.58
C GLY A 153 2.96 19.83 -33.17
N GLU A 154 3.86 19.14 -32.48
CA GLU A 154 5.16 19.69 -32.04
C GLU A 154 6.19 19.74 -33.17
N ILE A 155 5.96 18.99 -34.26
CA ILE A 155 6.74 19.10 -35.51
C ILE A 155 6.11 20.21 -36.35
N VAL A 156 6.76 21.39 -36.36
CA VAL A 156 6.24 22.62 -36.96
C VAL A 156 6.99 22.99 -38.25
N PRO A 157 6.33 23.69 -39.21
CA PRO A 157 6.99 24.16 -40.42
C PRO A 157 7.78 25.45 -40.17
N PHE A 158 9.02 25.47 -40.62
CA PHE A 158 9.81 26.68 -40.84
C PHE A 158 9.89 26.94 -42.33
N TYR A 159 9.91 28.22 -42.72
CA TYR A 159 9.90 28.62 -44.13
C TYR A 159 11.21 29.30 -44.49
N GLN A 160 11.95 28.71 -45.42
CA GLN A 160 13.16 29.30 -45.98
C GLN A 160 12.81 30.00 -47.30
N PRO A 161 12.99 31.34 -47.42
CA PRO A 161 12.68 32.06 -48.65
C PRO A 161 13.50 31.58 -49.86
N VAL A 162 12.83 31.46 -51.00
CA VAL A 162 13.43 31.22 -52.31
C VAL A 162 13.26 32.49 -53.15
N VAL A 163 14.37 33.10 -53.55
CA VAL A 163 14.39 34.39 -54.27
C VAL A 163 14.90 34.23 -55.69
N ASN A 164 14.38 35.03 -56.62
CA ASN A 164 14.92 35.14 -57.97
C ASN A 164 16.29 35.82 -57.92
N GLY A 165 17.34 35.16 -58.42
CA GLY A 165 18.71 35.67 -58.35
C GLY A 165 19.00 36.91 -59.23
N ARG A 166 18.15 37.22 -60.21
CA ARG A 166 18.26 38.45 -61.02
C ARG A 166 17.42 39.60 -60.48
N GLU A 167 16.18 39.31 -60.08
CA GLU A 167 15.19 40.33 -59.71
C GLU A 167 15.14 40.60 -58.21
N GLY A 168 15.72 39.74 -57.36
CA GLY A 168 15.60 39.80 -55.90
C GLY A 168 14.18 39.53 -55.39
N THR A 169 13.25 39.15 -56.26
CA THR A 169 11.84 38.94 -55.94
C THR A 169 11.64 37.60 -55.24
N LEU A 170 10.76 37.58 -54.23
CA LEU A 170 10.36 36.35 -53.54
C LEU A 170 9.54 35.47 -54.49
N ARG A 171 10.02 34.25 -54.77
CA ARG A 171 9.37 33.28 -55.67
C ARG A 171 8.70 32.13 -54.93
N GLY A 172 9.09 31.88 -53.69
CA GLY A 172 8.53 30.77 -52.93
C GLY A 172 9.19 30.58 -51.58
N VAL A 173 8.86 29.46 -50.94
CA VAL A 173 9.50 29.00 -49.70
C VAL A 173 9.75 27.51 -49.75
N GLU A 174 10.86 27.09 -49.15
CA GLU A 174 11.08 25.69 -48.78
C GLU A 174 10.63 25.46 -47.34
N VAL A 175 9.84 24.42 -47.13
CA VAL A 175 9.34 24.00 -45.81
C VAL A 175 10.35 23.06 -45.18
N LEU A 176 10.85 23.47 -44.01
CA LEU A 176 11.76 22.69 -43.18
C LEU A 176 11.06 22.29 -41.89
N ALA A 177 11.00 21.00 -41.60
CA ALA A 177 10.48 20.51 -40.32
C ALA A 177 11.36 20.99 -39.16
N ARG A 178 10.76 21.35 -38.03
CA ARG A 178 11.45 21.60 -36.76
C ARG A 178 10.64 21.01 -35.64
N TRP A 179 11.29 20.30 -34.72
CA TRP A 179 10.58 19.79 -33.54
C TRP A 179 10.72 20.79 -32.41
N LYS A 180 9.62 21.44 -32.07
CA LYS A 180 9.52 22.38 -30.95
C LYS A 180 9.42 21.62 -29.64
N GLN A 181 10.39 21.80 -28.76
CA GLN A 181 10.34 21.23 -27.41
C GLN A 181 9.48 22.08 -26.47
N PRO A 182 8.87 21.49 -25.43
CA PRO A 182 8.03 22.21 -24.46
C PRO A 182 8.73 23.40 -23.78
N HIS A 183 10.05 23.32 -23.61
CA HIS A 183 10.89 24.32 -22.97
C HIS A 183 11.48 25.36 -23.94
N GLY A 184 10.97 25.42 -25.18
CA GLY A 184 11.26 26.51 -26.14
C GLY A 184 12.43 26.25 -27.09
N GLY A 185 13.14 25.13 -26.97
CA GLY A 185 14.18 24.71 -27.92
C GLY A 185 13.62 24.09 -29.21
N TYR A 186 14.45 24.03 -30.25
CA TYR A 186 14.14 23.31 -31.48
C TYR A 186 15.15 22.19 -31.71
N ILE A 187 14.66 20.98 -31.99
CA ILE A 187 15.50 19.85 -32.39
C ILE A 187 15.65 19.87 -33.92
N SER A 188 16.90 19.70 -34.37
CA SER A 188 17.25 19.61 -35.79
C SER A 188 16.61 18.37 -36.45
N PRO A 189 16.15 18.47 -37.73
CA PRO A 189 15.70 17.34 -38.53
C PRO A 189 16.66 16.15 -38.52
N ALA A 190 17.97 16.41 -38.53
CA ALA A 190 18.98 15.36 -38.54
C ALA A 190 18.88 14.41 -37.33
N ALA A 191 18.30 14.86 -36.21
CA ALA A 191 18.15 14.05 -35.01
C ALA A 191 16.88 13.17 -35.02
N PHE A 192 15.82 13.52 -35.76
CA PHE A 192 14.55 12.80 -35.71
C PHE A 192 14.06 12.24 -37.05
N ILE A 193 14.50 12.76 -38.19
CA ILE A 193 14.11 12.25 -39.51
C ILE A 193 14.59 10.81 -39.73
N PRO A 194 15.86 10.43 -39.42
CA PRO A 194 16.29 9.03 -39.57
C PRO A 194 15.47 8.04 -38.72
N LEU A 195 15.05 8.48 -37.53
CA LEU A 195 14.16 7.69 -36.67
C LEU A 195 12.76 7.59 -37.27
N ALA A 196 12.23 8.69 -37.80
CA ALA A 196 10.93 8.72 -38.47
C ALA A 196 10.89 7.77 -39.67
N GLU A 197 11.97 7.71 -40.45
CA GLU A 197 12.07 6.82 -41.61
C GLU A 197 12.14 5.35 -41.18
N LYS A 198 13.02 5.02 -40.22
CA LYS A 198 13.18 3.64 -39.72
C LYS A 198 11.93 3.09 -39.02
N SER A 199 11.16 3.95 -38.36
CA SER A 199 9.92 3.57 -37.64
C SER A 199 8.64 3.70 -38.50
N GLY A 200 8.75 4.15 -39.75
CA GLY A 200 7.58 4.43 -40.60
C GLY A 200 6.77 5.68 -40.18
N LEU A 201 7.20 6.40 -39.14
CA LEU A 201 6.58 7.65 -38.68
C LEU A 201 6.79 8.84 -39.64
N ILE A 202 7.63 8.71 -40.66
CA ILE A 202 7.86 9.77 -41.66
C ILE A 202 6.57 10.13 -42.43
N VAL A 203 5.68 9.16 -42.64
CA VAL A 203 4.38 9.34 -43.29
C VAL A 203 3.44 10.21 -42.43
N PRO A 204 3.08 9.84 -41.18
CA PRO A 204 2.23 10.68 -40.35
C PRO A 204 2.86 12.04 -40.02
N LEU A 205 4.19 12.10 -39.89
CA LEU A 205 4.91 13.36 -39.71
C LEU A 205 4.67 14.31 -40.87
N THR A 206 4.91 13.85 -42.10
CA THR A 206 4.79 14.68 -43.30
C THR A 206 3.33 15.09 -43.54
N GLN A 207 2.37 14.22 -43.24
CA GLN A 207 0.95 14.56 -43.32
C GLN A 207 0.55 15.66 -42.32
N SER A 208 1.01 15.54 -41.07
CA SER A 208 0.79 16.57 -40.04
C SER A 208 1.40 17.91 -40.47
N LEU A 209 2.63 17.88 -41.00
CA LEU A 209 3.34 19.08 -41.46
C LEU A 209 2.62 19.74 -42.65
N MET A 210 2.21 18.96 -43.66
CA MET A 210 1.44 19.48 -44.80
C MET A 210 0.13 20.13 -44.38
N ASN A 211 -0.60 19.51 -43.45
CA ASN A 211 -1.84 20.07 -42.92
C ASN A 211 -1.59 21.43 -42.20
N GLN A 212 -0.46 21.56 -41.49
CA GLN A 212 -0.07 22.83 -40.87
C GLN A 212 0.28 23.89 -41.92
N VAL A 213 1.08 23.53 -42.94
CA VAL A 213 1.47 24.42 -44.05
C VAL A 213 0.23 24.91 -44.79
N ALA A 214 -0.68 24.01 -45.16
CA ALA A 214 -1.92 24.37 -45.85
C ALA A 214 -2.74 25.39 -45.04
N ARG A 215 -2.90 25.16 -43.73
CA ARG A 215 -3.60 26.12 -42.85
C ARG A 215 -2.89 27.48 -42.81
N GLN A 216 -1.58 27.50 -42.64
CA GLN A 216 -0.80 28.74 -42.53
C GLN A 216 -0.77 29.53 -43.85
N MET A 217 -0.62 28.85 -44.98
CA MET A 217 -0.57 29.47 -46.32
C MET A 217 -1.94 29.98 -46.77
N ASN A 218 -3.01 29.22 -46.51
CA ASN A 218 -4.37 29.67 -46.81
C ASN A 218 -4.74 30.95 -46.04
N ALA A 219 -4.26 31.10 -44.80
CA ALA A 219 -4.51 32.30 -44.00
C ALA A 219 -3.85 33.58 -44.57
N ILE A 220 -2.85 33.43 -45.44
CA ILE A 220 -2.13 34.55 -46.05
C ILE A 220 -2.19 34.55 -47.58
N ALA A 221 -3.05 33.73 -48.19
CA ALA A 221 -3.06 33.50 -49.63
C ALA A 221 -3.17 34.80 -50.45
N SER A 222 -3.98 35.77 -50.00
CA SER A 222 -4.13 37.08 -50.67
C SER A 222 -2.89 37.97 -50.63
N LYS A 223 -1.89 37.63 -49.80
CA LYS A 223 -0.62 38.36 -49.68
C LYS A 223 0.52 37.67 -50.43
N LEU A 224 0.29 36.47 -50.95
CA LEU A 224 1.31 35.73 -51.69
C LEU A 224 1.39 36.26 -53.13
N PRO A 225 2.60 36.45 -53.69
CA PRO A 225 2.76 36.81 -55.09
C PRO A 225 2.13 35.79 -56.04
N GLU A 226 1.76 36.24 -57.23
CA GLU A 226 1.33 35.33 -58.30
C GLU A 226 2.46 34.34 -58.65
N GLY A 227 2.12 33.06 -58.77
CA GLY A 227 3.09 32.00 -59.02
C GLY A 227 3.98 31.66 -57.82
N PHE A 228 3.59 31.98 -56.59
CA PHE A 228 4.34 31.60 -55.39
C PHE A 228 4.38 30.09 -55.19
N HIS A 229 5.58 29.53 -55.03
CA HIS A 229 5.79 28.09 -54.88
C HIS A 229 6.11 27.69 -53.43
N ILE A 230 5.58 26.55 -53.00
CA ILE A 230 5.85 25.94 -51.69
C ILE A 230 6.51 24.59 -51.92
N GLY A 231 7.80 24.49 -51.58
CA GLY A 231 8.57 23.24 -51.63
C GLY A 231 8.44 22.50 -50.30
N ILE A 232 8.10 21.22 -50.36
CA ILE A 232 8.08 20.33 -49.18
C ILE A 232 8.95 19.12 -49.49
N ASN A 233 9.86 18.78 -48.59
CA ASN A 233 10.71 17.60 -48.74
C ASN A 233 9.96 16.33 -48.32
N PHE A 234 10.02 15.30 -49.16
CA PHE A 234 9.36 14.01 -48.95
C PHE A 234 10.40 12.89 -48.92
N SER A 235 10.18 11.91 -48.05
CA SER A 235 10.96 10.66 -48.07
C SER A 235 10.48 9.77 -49.22
N ALA A 236 11.41 9.04 -49.84
CA ALA A 236 11.24 8.31 -51.10
C ALA A 236 10.41 7.00 -50.99
N SER A 237 9.51 6.89 -50.01
CA SER A 237 8.67 5.70 -49.87
C SER A 237 7.68 5.59 -51.05
N PRO A 238 7.71 4.51 -51.85
CA PRO A 238 6.89 4.38 -53.06
C PRO A 238 5.39 4.49 -52.81
N TYR A 239 4.92 4.04 -51.64
CA TYR A 239 3.51 4.10 -51.23
C TYR A 239 3.03 5.53 -50.95
N TYR A 240 3.94 6.43 -50.55
CA TYR A 240 3.60 7.79 -50.14
C TYR A 240 3.53 8.76 -51.31
N PHE A 241 4.35 8.56 -52.34
CA PHE A 241 4.40 9.43 -53.52
C PHE A 241 3.03 9.54 -54.23
N ALA A 242 2.30 8.42 -54.35
CA ALA A 242 1.00 8.38 -55.00
C ALA A 242 -0.15 9.09 -54.22
N ASP A 243 -0.06 9.17 -52.89
CA ASP A 243 -1.05 9.87 -52.05
C ASP A 243 -0.75 11.37 -51.97
N VAL A 244 0.53 11.74 -51.88
CA VAL A 244 1.00 13.13 -51.91
C VAL A 244 0.72 13.80 -53.25
N CYS A 245 1.01 13.14 -54.37
CA CYS A 245 0.70 13.69 -55.70
C CYS A 245 -0.79 13.99 -55.91
N ARG A 246 -1.68 13.23 -55.24
CA ARG A 246 -3.13 13.49 -55.25
C ARG A 246 -3.54 14.72 -54.44
N ARG A 247 -2.72 15.15 -53.48
CA ARG A 247 -2.96 16.27 -52.56
C ARG A 247 -2.19 17.54 -52.92
N VAL A 248 -1.55 17.63 -54.09
CA VAL A 248 -0.86 18.84 -54.53
C VAL A 248 -1.87 20.00 -54.55
N PHE A 249 -1.73 20.90 -53.58
CA PHE A 249 -2.52 22.10 -53.45
C PHE A 249 -2.24 22.99 -54.66
N LYS A 250 -3.16 23.01 -55.63
CA LYS A 250 -3.25 24.13 -56.56
C LYS A 250 -3.77 25.31 -55.75
N PHE A 251 -2.87 26.20 -55.35
CA PHE A 251 -3.25 27.52 -54.87
C PHE A 251 -3.81 28.31 -56.08
N PRO A 252 -4.92 29.05 -55.90
CA PRO A 252 -5.54 29.81 -56.98
C PRO A 252 -4.61 30.89 -57.53
#